data_AF-A0A150G4Y5-F1
#
_entry.id   AF-A0A150G4Y5-F1
#
_cell.length_a   1.000
_cell.length_b   1.000
_cell.length_c   1.000
_cell.angle_alpha   90.00
_cell.angle_beta   90.00
_cell.angle_gamma   90.00
#
_symmetry.space_group_name_H-M   'P 1'
#
loop_
_entity.id
_entity.type
_entity.pdbx_description
1 polymer ?
#
loop_
_entity_poly.entity_id
_entity_poly.type
_entity_poly.pdbx_seq_one_letter_code
_entity_poly.pdbx_strand_id
1 'polypeptide(L)'
;MGRRVMGRRLRQTRTFPGFVCSIRGTIRINETTGGLDVRSLANTRYIIDWQADPNVVGNLETGDFVQVDGRCDRSTRPFTLWATQVADLGAYTGGDNSSGSGGGGGSGGGGGSGGGNNGNNNGSGGSGGGSTSNGGGSNINGGSSDDNDGDNQWKADWWFFDNLTPLLVPSPPPPASPPPFNGDGGWPPLPPVPKPSFNLTSIFMLVDMCNSKSSADVEVMRNAVANTLPSHFAAASHGALAMPRGDEFNRVLTSRVVVGCSGTAPNGNTWSATTPLTQSNSETLLLGWAEAADKYARERLNVDLNKYRHKVYLMPLSIGYVSYGIGLCPMTNQPLRVWSAGMSSTFVPLGNVVHELGHNLGLTHSKGYDENGSLLEYGDGSCNMGSAGQPVHYSVAHSVRLGWTTPQAVLRAPDLPVGMWTPFKLRGLADSAVSSLQIFPGTWMKSGWDSKDQLFVSFRRYTPTNADAGLYPLFRNKVQVHSSSSDLYGCVSSVQLAGALDDEAKNVWPRPGSASPPDAASPLLVVRVNSIDEAAGAAYVSLCRAAQFSRETGQQCRDGLDNDCDGVVDNC
;
A
#
# COMPACT_ATOMS: atom_id res chain seq x y z
N MET A 1 42.79 -70.24 0.90
CA MET A 1 42.95 -69.00 0.13
C MET A 1 41.57 -68.48 -0.21
N GLY A 2 41.23 -67.31 0.33
CA GLY A 2 39.86 -66.81 0.37
C GLY A 2 39.45 -65.97 -0.84
N ARG A 3 38.13 -65.90 -1.04
CA ARG A 3 37.40 -64.68 -1.42
C ARG A 3 35.90 -64.93 -1.22
N ARG A 4 35.36 -64.41 -0.11
CA ARG A 4 33.92 -64.26 0.12
C ARG A 4 33.50 -62.97 -0.58
N VAL A 5 32.63 -63.09 -1.58
CA VAL A 5 31.92 -61.96 -2.20
C VAL A 5 30.77 -61.58 -1.26
N MET A 6 30.86 -60.42 -0.61
CA MET A 6 29.74 -59.84 0.13
C MET A 6 28.82 -59.09 -0.84
N GLY A 7 27.54 -59.45 -0.85
CA GLY A 7 26.49 -58.68 -1.49
C GLY A 7 26.27 -57.36 -0.76
N ARG A 8 26.38 -56.23 -1.48
CA ARG A 8 25.85 -54.93 -1.04
C ARG A 8 24.41 -54.80 -1.52
N ARG A 9 23.47 -54.76 -0.58
CA ARG A 9 22.16 -54.11 -0.79
C ARG A 9 22.40 -52.60 -0.89
N LEU A 10 22.12 -52.02 -2.05
CA LEU A 10 21.94 -50.57 -2.18
C LEU A 10 20.69 -50.17 -1.36
N ARG A 11 20.90 -49.52 -0.22
CA ARG A 11 19.83 -48.73 0.42
C ARG A 11 19.73 -47.44 -0.37
N GLN A 12 18.64 -47.31 -1.12
CA GLN A 12 18.20 -46.06 -1.71
C GLN A 12 17.70 -45.16 -0.56
N THR A 13 18.55 -44.26 -0.07
CA THR A 13 18.13 -43.18 0.84
C THR A 13 17.40 -42.13 0.01
N ARG A 14 16.07 -42.13 0.06
CA ARG A 14 15.27 -40.97 -0.32
C ARG A 14 15.50 -39.88 0.72
N THR A 15 16.12 -38.78 0.30
CA THR A 15 16.07 -37.50 1.02
C THR A 15 14.75 -36.82 0.70
N PHE A 16 13.96 -36.51 1.72
CA PHE A 16 12.81 -35.62 1.61
C PHE A 16 13.26 -34.22 2.07
N PRO A 17 13.14 -33.17 1.27
CA PRO A 17 13.32 -31.81 1.75
C PRO A 17 12.04 -31.35 2.47
N GLY A 18 12.18 -30.71 3.64
CA GLY A 18 11.09 -29.91 4.21
C GLY A 18 10.58 -30.22 5.63
N PHE A 19 11.38 -30.80 6.53
CA PHE A 19 11.00 -30.83 7.96
C PHE A 19 11.75 -29.74 8.74
N VAL A 20 10.99 -28.74 9.19
CA VAL A 20 11.40 -27.71 10.15
C VAL A 20 11.42 -28.35 11.56
N CYS A 21 12.50 -28.20 12.32
CA CYS A 21 12.51 -28.60 13.74
C CYS A 21 11.51 -27.68 14.49
N SER A 22 10.32 -28.19 14.83
CA SER A 22 9.35 -27.46 15.66
C SER A 22 9.64 -27.71 17.13
N ILE A 23 10.08 -26.68 17.85
CA ILE A 23 10.14 -26.69 19.31
C ILE A 23 8.81 -26.10 19.82
N ARG A 24 8.18 -26.76 20.79
CA ARG A 24 6.96 -26.27 21.45
C ARG A 24 7.31 -25.85 22.88
N GLY A 25 7.18 -24.56 23.19
CA GLY A 25 7.35 -24.00 24.53
C GLY A 25 7.09 -22.48 24.57
N THR A 26 6.96 -21.92 25.78
CA THR A 26 6.91 -20.45 25.99
C THR A 26 8.32 -19.96 26.31
N ILE A 27 8.73 -18.90 25.63
CA ILE A 27 10.03 -18.26 25.83
C ILE A 27 9.86 -17.13 26.84
N ARG A 28 10.71 -17.07 27.87
CA ARG A 28 10.88 -15.86 28.70
C ARG A 28 12.26 -15.29 28.48
N ILE A 29 12.31 -13.98 28.22
CA ILE A 29 13.56 -13.22 28.16
C ILE A 29 13.82 -12.72 29.58
N ASN A 30 14.96 -13.09 30.14
CA ASN A 30 15.38 -12.52 31.40
C ASN A 30 15.85 -11.07 31.15
N GLU A 31 15.02 -10.10 31.52
CA GLU A 31 15.26 -8.67 31.25
C GLU A 31 16.55 -8.13 31.90
N THR A 32 17.11 -8.84 32.89
CA THR A 32 18.34 -8.41 33.58
C THR A 32 19.62 -8.94 32.92
N THR A 33 19.54 -10.06 32.18
CA THR A 33 20.74 -10.74 31.62
C THR A 33 20.67 -10.97 30.11
N GLY A 34 19.51 -10.76 29.48
CA GLY A 34 19.28 -11.07 28.06
C GLY A 34 19.27 -12.58 27.76
N GLY A 35 19.40 -13.45 28.77
CA GLY A 35 19.42 -14.90 28.60
C GLY A 35 18.02 -15.50 28.38
N LEU A 36 17.96 -16.52 27.54
CA LEU A 36 16.76 -17.30 27.25
C LEU A 36 16.66 -18.48 28.23
N ASP A 37 15.64 -18.53 29.09
CA ASP A 37 15.39 -19.67 29.99
C ASP A 37 14.09 -20.38 29.57
N VAL A 38 14.16 -21.69 29.32
CA VAL A 38 13.04 -22.50 28.84
C VAL A 38 12.61 -23.47 29.94
N ARG A 39 11.46 -23.21 30.57
CA ARG A 39 10.84 -24.13 31.56
C ARG A 39 9.35 -24.37 31.26
N SER A 40 8.85 -25.50 31.76
CA SER A 40 7.62 -26.23 31.39
C SER A 40 6.27 -25.49 31.37
N LEU A 41 5.27 -26.14 30.76
CA LEU A 41 4.19 -25.66 29.85
C LEU A 41 2.87 -25.10 30.45
N ALA A 42 2.23 -24.15 29.72
CA ALA A 42 0.86 -24.28 29.16
C ALA A 42 0.51 -23.21 28.06
N ASN A 43 -0.04 -23.68 26.93
CA ASN A 43 -0.97 -23.04 25.95
C ASN A 43 -0.67 -21.69 25.24
N THR A 44 0.35 -21.59 24.36
CA THR A 44 0.32 -20.71 23.17
C THR A 44 1.31 -21.19 22.09
N ARG A 45 1.06 -20.91 20.80
CA ARG A 45 1.88 -21.29 19.64
C ARG A 45 2.58 -20.05 19.06
N TYR A 46 3.90 -20.11 18.88
CA TYR A 46 4.70 -19.09 18.17
C TYR A 46 5.49 -19.76 17.04
N ILE A 47 5.72 -19.04 15.94
CA ILE A 47 6.63 -19.41 14.86
C ILE A 47 7.75 -18.38 14.86
N ILE A 48 9.01 -18.82 14.91
CA ILE A 48 10.19 -17.95 14.88
C ILE A 48 11.14 -18.51 13.83
N ASP A 49 11.53 -17.69 12.85
CA ASP A 49 12.56 -18.01 11.87
C ASP A 49 13.88 -17.32 12.25
N TRP A 50 15.02 -18.00 12.03
CA TRP A 50 16.34 -17.41 12.23
C TRP A 50 17.40 -17.96 11.27
N GLN A 51 18.50 -17.21 11.10
CA GLN A 51 19.66 -17.56 10.26
C GLN A 51 20.96 -17.30 11.04
N ALA A 52 21.94 -18.22 10.97
CA ALA A 52 23.22 -18.09 11.70
C ALA A 52 24.34 -17.55 10.80
N ASP A 53 25.10 -16.56 11.29
CA ASP A 53 26.34 -16.06 10.69
C ASP A 53 27.54 -16.86 11.21
N PRO A 54 28.35 -17.49 10.33
CA PRO A 54 29.45 -18.34 10.74
C PRO A 54 30.68 -17.63 11.36
N ASN A 55 30.71 -16.29 11.47
CA ASN A 55 31.97 -15.56 11.73
C ASN A 55 32.18 -14.90 13.12
N VAL A 56 31.36 -15.15 14.16
CA VAL A 56 31.48 -14.42 15.46
C VAL A 56 31.43 -15.38 16.68
N VAL A 57 32.36 -15.22 17.65
CA VAL A 57 32.69 -16.22 18.70
C VAL A 57 32.48 -15.71 20.16
N GLY A 58 31.75 -16.49 20.99
CA GLY A 58 31.73 -16.54 22.49
C GLY A 58 30.39 -16.15 23.18
N ASN A 59 29.89 -16.69 24.32
CA ASN A 59 30.07 -17.92 25.13
C ASN A 59 28.78 -18.23 25.95
N LEU A 60 28.24 -19.47 25.88
CA LEU A 60 27.31 -20.14 26.83
C LEU A 60 27.43 -21.69 26.71
N GLU A 61 26.82 -22.46 27.62
CA GLU A 61 27.26 -23.81 28.08
C GLU A 61 26.61 -25.06 27.41
N THR A 62 27.10 -26.25 27.79
CA THR A 62 26.79 -27.56 27.20
C THR A 62 25.35 -28.04 27.44
N GLY A 63 24.54 -28.22 26.38
CA GLY A 63 23.21 -28.84 26.52
C GLY A 63 22.18 -28.57 25.41
N ASP A 64 22.40 -27.57 24.56
CA ASP A 64 21.37 -27.08 23.62
C ASP A 64 21.27 -27.86 22.30
N PHE A 65 20.07 -27.88 21.70
CA PHE A 65 19.73 -28.62 20.49
C PHE A 65 19.86 -27.77 19.21
N VAL A 66 20.45 -28.34 18.16
CA VAL A 66 20.77 -27.65 16.88
C VAL A 66 20.48 -28.56 15.67
N GLN A 67 20.08 -28.00 14.53
CA GLN A 67 19.77 -28.78 13.33
C GLN A 67 21.01 -28.97 12.46
N VAL A 68 21.44 -30.21 12.27
CA VAL A 68 22.59 -30.60 11.43
C VAL A 68 22.12 -31.65 10.42
N ASP A 69 22.34 -31.42 9.14
CA ASP A 69 21.97 -32.33 8.03
C ASP A 69 20.51 -32.82 8.05
N GLY A 70 19.58 -31.94 8.43
CA GLY A 70 18.15 -32.25 8.48
C GLY A 70 17.72 -33.12 9.67
N ARG A 71 18.58 -33.30 10.69
CA ARG A 71 18.25 -33.94 11.97
C ARG A 71 18.51 -32.99 13.12
N CYS A 72 17.65 -33.00 14.15
CA CYS A 72 17.92 -32.22 15.37
C CYS A 72 18.91 -33.04 16.23
N ASP A 73 20.10 -32.51 16.47
CA ASP A 73 21.18 -33.16 17.23
C ASP A 73 21.60 -32.28 18.41
N ARG A 74 22.22 -32.86 19.45
CA ARG A 74 22.76 -32.05 20.56
C ARG A 74 24.05 -31.38 20.09
N SER A 75 24.15 -30.08 20.28
CA SER A 75 25.32 -29.33 19.81
C SER A 75 26.58 -29.81 20.53
N THR A 76 27.57 -30.26 19.76
CA THR A 76 28.91 -30.60 20.26
C THR A 76 29.93 -29.51 19.92
N ARG A 77 29.51 -28.43 19.25
CA ARG A 77 30.38 -27.33 18.81
C ARG A 77 29.66 -25.98 18.92
N PRO A 78 30.34 -24.93 19.42
CA PRO A 78 29.69 -23.65 19.74
C PRO A 78 29.32 -22.84 18.48
N PHE A 79 28.15 -22.17 18.52
CA PHE A 79 27.73 -21.07 17.63
C PHE A 79 26.67 -20.20 18.33
N THR A 80 26.44 -18.96 17.85
CA THR A 80 25.44 -18.02 18.41
C THR A 80 24.55 -17.38 17.33
N LEU A 81 23.35 -16.97 17.74
CA LEU A 81 22.22 -16.43 16.96
C LEU A 81 21.91 -14.97 17.35
N TRP A 82 21.50 -14.16 16.37
CA TRP A 82 20.98 -12.80 16.61
C TRP A 82 19.45 -12.79 16.48
N ALA A 83 18.78 -12.19 17.46
CA ALA A 83 17.38 -11.77 17.34
C ALA A 83 17.35 -10.23 17.34
N THR A 84 16.98 -9.64 16.20
CA THR A 84 16.65 -8.22 16.16
C THR A 84 15.29 -8.05 16.84
N GLN A 85 15.21 -7.18 17.84
CA GLN A 85 13.91 -6.75 18.36
C GLN A 85 13.18 -6.04 17.22
N VAL A 86 12.29 -6.75 16.54
CA VAL A 86 11.21 -6.11 15.81
C VAL A 86 10.38 -5.47 16.90
N ALA A 87 10.36 -4.14 16.97
CA ALA A 87 9.47 -3.41 17.85
C ALA A 87 8.08 -4.05 17.75
N ASP A 88 7.43 -4.26 18.89
CA ASP A 88 6.08 -4.83 18.96
C ASP A 88 5.28 -4.33 17.77
N LEU A 89 4.95 -5.23 16.85
CA LEU A 89 3.79 -5.06 15.99
C LEU A 89 2.61 -5.15 16.95
N GLY A 90 2.39 -4.07 17.69
CA GLY A 90 1.12 -3.80 18.31
C GLY A 90 0.12 -4.02 17.20
N ALA A 91 -0.76 -5.00 17.38
CA ALA A 91 -1.88 -5.23 16.51
C ALA A 91 -2.50 -3.87 16.24
N TYR A 92 -2.27 -3.34 15.04
CA TYR A 92 -2.92 -2.14 14.57
C TYR A 92 -4.33 -2.61 14.22
N THR A 93 -5.15 -2.84 15.25
CA THR A 93 -6.59 -2.85 15.09
C THR A 93 -6.93 -1.44 14.65
N GLY A 94 -7.16 -1.25 13.36
CA GLY A 94 -7.86 -0.07 12.86
C GLY A 94 -9.13 0.06 13.70
N GLY A 95 -9.12 1.03 14.61
CA GLY A 95 -10.25 1.32 15.47
C GLY A 95 -11.28 2.08 14.64
N ASP A 96 -12.12 1.34 13.93
CA ASP A 96 -13.39 1.87 13.46
C ASP A 96 -14.27 2.13 14.68
N ASN A 97 -14.34 3.39 15.10
CA ASN A 97 -15.34 3.84 16.05
C ASN A 97 -16.70 3.92 15.34
N SER A 98 -17.32 2.75 15.12
CA SER A 98 -18.75 2.65 14.80
C SER A 98 -19.52 2.31 16.09
N SER A 99 -19.85 3.33 16.88
CA SER A 99 -20.79 3.19 17.98
C SER A 99 -22.21 3.01 17.43
N GLY A 100 -22.58 1.78 17.11
CA GLY A 100 -23.96 1.38 16.87
C GLY A 100 -24.76 1.37 18.17
N SER A 101 -25.53 2.43 18.41
CA SER A 101 -26.53 2.48 19.48
C SER A 101 -27.71 1.57 19.12
N GLY A 102 -27.60 0.28 19.47
CA GLY A 102 -28.72 -0.65 19.50
C GLY A 102 -29.52 -0.49 20.79
N GLY A 103 -30.64 0.22 20.72
CA GLY A 103 -31.61 0.31 21.79
C GLY A 103 -32.28 -1.04 22.04
N GLY A 104 -31.94 -1.67 23.16
CA GLY A 104 -32.67 -2.79 23.75
C GLY A 104 -33.54 -2.29 24.90
N GLY A 105 -34.85 -2.18 24.66
CA GLY A 105 -35.84 -1.91 25.69
C GLY A 105 -36.02 -3.09 26.65
N GLY A 106 -36.18 -2.79 27.93
CA GLY A 106 -36.46 -3.81 28.94
C GLY A 106 -36.57 -3.30 30.37
N SER A 107 -37.80 -2.98 30.77
CA SER A 107 -38.41 -3.21 32.10
C SER A 107 -38.00 -2.39 33.35
N GLY A 108 -39.04 -1.96 34.08
CA GLY A 108 -39.03 -1.58 35.51
C GLY A 108 -38.82 -0.09 35.74
N GLY A 109 -39.61 0.67 36.48
CA GLY A 109 -40.61 0.36 37.51
C GLY A 109 -40.44 1.43 38.62
N GLY A 110 -41.54 2.09 39.01
CA GLY A 110 -41.59 3.10 40.09
C GLY A 110 -41.06 4.47 39.66
N GLY A 111 -41.71 5.60 39.89
CA GLY A 111 -42.63 5.98 40.96
C GLY A 111 -42.10 7.31 41.52
N GLY A 112 -42.94 8.34 41.64
CA GLY A 112 -42.62 9.52 42.44
C GLY A 112 -42.73 10.89 41.75
N SER A 113 -43.93 11.47 41.86
CA SER A 113 -44.22 12.76 42.50
C SER A 113 -43.43 14.03 42.16
N GLY A 114 -44.20 15.08 41.81
CA GLY A 114 -43.86 16.51 41.95
C GLY A 114 -43.75 17.20 40.59
N GLY A 115 -44.62 18.11 40.16
CA GLY A 115 -45.37 19.14 40.88
C GLY A 115 -44.82 20.49 40.44
N GLY A 116 -45.59 21.32 39.73
CA GLY A 116 -45.19 22.71 39.47
C GLY A 116 -45.66 23.34 38.15
N ASN A 117 -46.93 23.74 38.12
CA ASN A 117 -47.46 25.03 37.65
C ASN A 117 -46.97 25.77 36.38
N ASN A 118 -48.00 26.10 35.59
CA ASN A 118 -48.36 27.39 34.96
C ASN A 118 -47.55 27.97 33.79
N GLY A 119 -48.31 28.26 32.72
CA GLY A 119 -48.12 29.49 31.94
C GLY A 119 -48.54 29.41 30.47
N ASN A 120 -49.78 29.80 30.19
CA ASN A 120 -50.34 30.30 28.91
C ASN A 120 -49.34 30.71 27.81
N ASN A 121 -49.60 30.35 26.54
CA ASN A 121 -50.42 31.20 25.67
C ASN A 121 -50.73 30.58 24.28
N ASN A 122 -51.93 30.93 23.81
CA ASN A 122 -52.52 30.84 22.48
C ASN A 122 -51.58 30.81 21.25
N GLY A 123 -51.97 30.00 20.26
CA GLY A 123 -51.46 30.08 18.90
C GLY A 123 -52.19 29.12 17.96
N SER A 124 -53.33 29.58 17.45
CA SER A 124 -54.29 28.93 16.55
C SER A 124 -53.75 28.55 15.16
N GLY A 125 -54.30 27.46 14.60
CA GLY A 125 -54.64 27.35 13.18
C GLY A 125 -53.81 26.34 12.38
N GLY A 126 -54.47 25.35 11.78
CA GLY A 126 -53.83 24.49 10.77
C GLY A 126 -54.48 23.13 10.59
N SER A 127 -55.66 23.12 10.00
CA SER A 127 -56.47 21.95 9.64
C SER A 127 -55.80 21.05 8.61
N GLY A 128 -56.00 19.74 8.73
CA GLY A 128 -56.23 18.87 7.57
C GLY A 128 -55.23 17.73 7.34
N GLY A 129 -55.73 16.50 7.46
CA GLY A 129 -55.32 15.42 6.55
C GLY A 129 -54.98 14.07 7.18
N GLY A 130 -55.94 13.15 7.17
CA GLY A 130 -55.69 11.81 6.60
C GLY A 130 -55.12 10.73 7.51
N SER A 131 -56.02 9.96 8.12
CA SER A 131 -55.76 8.68 8.77
C SER A 131 -55.51 7.54 7.78
N THR A 132 -54.48 6.73 8.08
CA THR A 132 -54.47 5.25 8.13
C THR A 132 -55.01 4.42 6.94
N SER A 133 -54.15 3.59 6.34
CA SER A 133 -54.07 2.14 6.59
C SER A 133 -53.81 1.27 5.35
N ASN A 134 -52.96 0.25 5.60
CA ASN A 134 -52.90 -1.10 5.02
C ASN A 134 -52.48 -1.35 3.57
N GLY A 135 -51.34 -2.03 3.44
CA GLY A 135 -51.40 -3.47 3.15
C GLY A 135 -50.53 -4.00 2.00
N GLY A 136 -49.40 -4.60 2.36
CA GLY A 136 -48.96 -5.91 1.87
C GLY A 136 -48.20 -6.01 0.53
N GLY A 137 -47.07 -6.73 0.53
CA GLY A 137 -46.60 -7.45 -0.66
C GLY A 137 -45.08 -7.56 -0.91
N SER A 138 -44.38 -8.37 -0.11
CA SER A 138 -43.28 -9.30 -0.50
C SER A 138 -42.10 -8.89 -1.41
N ASN A 139 -40.90 -8.95 -0.79
CA ASN A 139 -39.64 -9.62 -1.18
C ASN A 139 -39.18 -9.66 -2.65
N ILE A 140 -37.99 -9.10 -2.94
CA ILE A 140 -36.79 -9.82 -3.46
C ILE A 140 -35.50 -9.09 -2.99
N ASN A 141 -34.54 -9.87 -2.51
CA ASN A 141 -33.19 -9.50 -2.08
C ASN A 141 -32.34 -8.85 -3.19
N GLY A 142 -31.63 -7.77 -2.83
CA GLY A 142 -30.51 -7.21 -3.58
C GLY A 142 -29.75 -6.24 -2.68
N GLY A 143 -28.82 -6.77 -1.88
CA GLY A 143 -27.94 -5.96 -1.04
C GLY A 143 -26.98 -5.16 -1.92
N SER A 144 -27.29 -3.88 -2.11
CA SER A 144 -26.35 -2.86 -2.53
C SER A 144 -25.52 -2.49 -1.30
N SER A 145 -24.22 -2.78 -1.33
CA SER A 145 -23.29 -2.20 -0.36
C SER A 145 -23.11 -0.74 -0.73
N ASP A 146 -23.49 0.14 0.19
CA ASP A 146 -23.36 1.58 0.11
C ASP A 146 -21.89 2.00 0.00
N ASP A 147 -21.49 2.49 -1.16
CA ASP A 147 -20.38 3.44 -1.31
C ASP A 147 -20.88 4.80 -0.76
N ASN A 148 -20.73 5.02 0.54
CA ASN A 148 -20.89 6.36 1.13
C ASN A 148 -19.61 7.16 0.93
N ASP A 149 -19.32 7.51 -0.32
CA ASP A 149 -18.53 8.70 -0.62
C ASP A 149 -19.44 9.92 -0.44
N GLY A 150 -19.11 10.75 0.56
CA GLY A 150 -19.79 12.00 0.82
C GLY A 150 -19.53 13.02 -0.28
N ASP A 151 -20.33 12.95 -1.35
CA ASP A 151 -20.47 14.00 -2.36
C ASP A 151 -21.10 15.26 -1.73
N ASN A 152 -20.27 16.12 -1.13
CA ASN A 152 -20.67 17.48 -0.83
C ASN A 152 -20.43 18.37 -2.05
N GLN A 153 -21.53 18.78 -2.70
CA GLN A 153 -21.55 19.82 -3.71
C GLN A 153 -21.10 21.16 -3.11
N TRP A 154 -19.90 21.62 -3.45
CA TRP A 154 -19.43 22.95 -3.07
C TRP A 154 -19.49 23.92 -4.26
N LYS A 155 -20.26 24.99 -4.09
CA LYS A 155 -20.13 26.22 -4.89
C LYS A 155 -18.97 27.03 -4.31
N ALA A 156 -17.82 27.01 -4.98
CA ALA A 156 -16.71 27.92 -4.69
C ALA A 156 -16.82 29.16 -5.58
N ASP A 157 -16.71 30.36 -5.00
CA ASP A 157 -16.51 31.60 -5.74
C ASP A 157 -15.05 31.68 -6.24
N TRP A 158 -14.89 31.83 -7.55
CA TRP A 158 -13.63 31.67 -8.26
C TRP A 158 -12.86 32.99 -8.38
N TRP A 159 -11.60 33.00 -7.96
CA TRP A 159 -10.60 33.98 -8.40
C TRP A 159 -9.62 33.28 -9.34
N PHE A 160 -9.64 33.64 -10.62
CA PHE A 160 -8.74 33.10 -11.63
C PHE A 160 -7.31 33.64 -11.44
N PHE A 161 -6.34 32.73 -11.33
CA PHE A 161 -4.92 33.03 -11.51
C PHE A 161 -4.31 32.00 -12.48
N ASP A 162 -3.77 32.48 -13.61
CA ASP A 162 -3.37 31.71 -14.80
C ASP A 162 -2.03 30.92 -14.70
N ASN A 163 -1.51 30.57 -13.51
CA ASN A 163 -0.10 30.13 -13.39
C ASN A 163 0.17 28.69 -12.93
N LEU A 164 -0.81 27.80 -12.95
CA LEU A 164 -0.55 26.37 -12.78
C LEU A 164 -0.99 25.62 -14.04
N THR A 165 -0.06 25.42 -14.98
CA THR A 165 -0.24 24.37 -15.98
C THR A 165 -0.29 23.05 -15.21
N PRO A 166 -1.39 22.28 -15.29
CA PRO A 166 -1.39 20.92 -14.76
C PRO A 166 -0.18 20.20 -15.34
N LEU A 167 0.43 19.30 -14.58
CA LEU A 167 1.42 18.34 -15.07
C LEU A 167 0.73 17.37 -16.05
N LEU A 168 0.29 17.89 -17.19
CA LEU A 168 0.00 17.10 -18.38
C LEU A 168 1.37 16.73 -18.92
N VAL A 169 2.01 15.73 -18.30
CA VAL A 169 3.07 15.00 -18.98
C VAL A 169 2.41 14.49 -20.26
N PRO A 170 2.83 14.94 -21.46
CA PRO A 170 2.25 14.44 -22.68
C PRO A 170 2.42 12.92 -22.67
N SER A 171 1.30 12.19 -22.78
CA SER A 171 1.33 10.73 -22.81
C SER A 171 2.36 10.33 -23.87
N PRO A 172 3.37 9.50 -23.52
CA PRO A 172 4.29 9.01 -24.53
C PRO A 172 3.47 8.37 -25.67
N PRO A 173 3.88 8.55 -26.94
CA PRO A 173 3.19 7.91 -28.05
C PRO A 173 3.09 6.41 -27.75
N PRO A 174 1.92 5.78 -28.01
CA PRO A 174 1.75 4.36 -27.71
C PRO A 174 2.87 3.59 -28.39
N PRO A 175 3.60 2.72 -27.67
CA PRO A 175 4.60 1.88 -28.31
C PRO A 175 3.91 1.06 -29.39
N ALA A 176 4.57 0.87 -30.54
CA ALA A 176 4.12 -0.11 -31.53
C ALA A 176 3.95 -1.46 -30.83
N SER A 177 2.88 -2.21 -31.14
CA SER A 177 2.59 -3.52 -30.54
C SER A 177 3.87 -4.36 -30.59
N PRO A 178 4.50 -4.66 -29.43
CA PRO A 178 5.73 -5.42 -29.44
C PRO A 178 5.41 -6.84 -29.95
N PRO A 179 6.26 -7.42 -30.79
CA PRO A 179 6.08 -8.80 -31.19
C PRO A 179 6.09 -9.71 -29.95
N PRO A 180 5.29 -10.79 -29.93
CA PRO A 180 5.35 -11.78 -28.86
C PRO A 180 6.79 -12.28 -28.68
N PHE A 181 7.20 -12.47 -27.43
CA PHE A 181 8.57 -12.81 -27.08
C PHE A 181 8.92 -14.24 -27.56
N ASN A 182 9.82 -14.37 -28.54
CA ASN A 182 10.27 -15.65 -29.12
C ASN A 182 11.52 -16.24 -28.41
N GLY A 183 11.53 -16.30 -27.08
CA GLY A 183 12.63 -16.88 -26.30
C GLY A 183 13.81 -15.91 -26.07
N ASP A 184 14.80 -16.37 -25.29
CA ASP A 184 15.93 -15.74 -24.55
C ASP A 184 16.70 -14.53 -25.13
N GLY A 185 16.23 -13.92 -26.21
CA GLY A 185 16.68 -12.64 -26.72
C GLY A 185 16.88 -11.63 -25.59
N GLY A 186 18.06 -11.02 -25.61
CA GLY A 186 18.41 -9.94 -24.70
C GLY A 186 17.31 -8.89 -24.70
N TRP A 187 17.10 -8.33 -23.53
CA TRP A 187 16.31 -7.13 -23.32
C TRP A 187 16.53 -6.10 -24.44
N PRO A 188 15.48 -5.60 -25.13
CA PRO A 188 15.66 -4.51 -26.08
C PRO A 188 16.36 -3.34 -25.36
N PRO A 189 17.21 -2.57 -26.06
CA PRO A 189 17.87 -1.43 -25.46
C PRO A 189 16.81 -0.53 -24.82
N LEU A 190 17.04 -0.18 -23.56
CA LEU A 190 16.14 0.73 -22.85
C LEU A 190 16.12 2.06 -23.61
N PRO A 191 14.94 2.68 -23.78
CA PRO A 191 14.92 4.06 -24.23
C PRO A 191 15.74 4.90 -23.22
N PRO A 192 16.40 5.97 -23.69
CA PRO A 192 17.16 6.84 -22.81
C PRO A 192 16.26 7.34 -21.68
N VAL A 193 16.78 7.31 -20.46
CA VAL A 193 16.14 7.88 -19.28
C VAL A 193 15.73 9.33 -19.60
N PRO A 194 14.44 9.69 -19.46
CA PRO A 194 14.01 11.07 -19.63
C PRO A 194 14.82 11.98 -18.70
N LYS A 195 15.24 13.16 -19.19
CA LYS A 195 15.82 14.18 -18.30
C LYS A 195 14.80 14.53 -17.21
N PRO A 196 15.22 14.81 -15.97
CA PRO A 196 14.31 15.18 -14.91
C PRO A 196 13.42 16.33 -15.38
N SER A 197 12.11 16.09 -15.42
CA SER A 197 11.14 17.11 -15.82
C SER A 197 10.69 17.96 -14.64
N PHE A 198 11.03 17.52 -13.42
CA PHE A 198 10.55 18.12 -12.19
C PHE A 198 11.57 18.04 -11.05
N ASN A 199 11.77 19.17 -10.36
CA ASN A 199 12.52 19.25 -9.12
C ASN A 199 11.55 19.34 -7.94
N LEU A 200 11.61 18.37 -7.03
CA LEU A 200 10.93 18.44 -5.75
C LEU A 200 11.73 19.38 -4.83
N THR A 201 11.17 20.56 -4.56
CA THR A 201 11.68 21.48 -3.53
C THR A 201 10.78 21.44 -2.32
N SER A 202 11.38 21.38 -1.13
CA SER A 202 10.62 21.18 0.11
C SER A 202 11.28 21.85 1.31
N ILE A 203 10.45 22.19 2.30
CA ILE A 203 10.92 22.65 3.60
C ILE A 203 10.30 21.79 4.71
N PHE A 204 11.16 21.24 5.56
CA PHE A 204 10.79 20.40 6.70
C PHE A 204 10.86 21.22 7.98
N MET A 205 9.76 21.21 8.72
CA MET A 205 9.55 22.01 9.93
C MET A 205 9.25 21.07 11.09
N LEU A 206 10.14 21.03 12.08
CA LEU A 206 9.85 20.38 13.37
C LEU A 206 8.91 21.29 14.14
N VAL A 207 7.65 20.86 14.30
CA VAL A 207 6.60 21.68 14.91
C VAL A 207 6.44 21.32 16.38
N ASP A 208 6.63 22.30 17.26
CA ASP A 208 6.20 22.23 18.64
C ASP A 208 4.81 22.88 18.72
N MET A 209 3.83 22.17 19.25
CA MET A 209 2.44 22.63 19.26
C MET A 209 1.79 22.40 20.61
N CYS A 210 1.14 23.44 21.13
CA CYS A 210 0.48 23.42 22.44
C CYS A 210 1.34 22.82 23.56
N ASN A 211 2.57 23.35 23.70
CA ASN A 211 3.60 22.87 24.64
C ASN A 211 4.08 21.43 24.41
N SER A 212 3.53 20.71 23.44
CA SER A 212 4.02 19.40 23.02
C SER A 212 5.13 19.58 22.00
N LYS A 213 6.27 18.94 22.24
CA LYS A 213 7.42 19.03 21.35
C LYS A 213 7.40 17.91 20.34
N SER A 214 7.79 18.21 19.10
CA SER A 214 8.11 17.15 18.13
C SER A 214 9.28 16.32 18.66
N SER A 215 9.13 15.00 18.76
CA SER A 215 10.21 14.12 19.19
C SER A 215 11.26 13.89 18.10
N ALA A 216 11.04 14.37 16.88
CA ALA A 216 11.98 14.23 15.77
C ALA A 216 13.33 14.88 16.11
N ASP A 217 14.41 14.19 15.75
CA ASP A 217 15.76 14.73 15.80
C ASP A 217 16.09 15.47 14.49
N VAL A 218 16.65 16.68 14.64
CA VAL A 218 16.96 17.57 13.51
C VAL A 218 18.03 16.96 12.60
N GLU A 219 19.05 16.31 13.18
CA GLU A 219 20.16 15.73 12.41
C GLU A 219 19.74 14.46 11.70
N VAL A 220 18.92 13.62 12.33
CA VAL A 220 18.31 12.46 11.66
C VAL A 220 17.47 12.92 10.46
N MET A 221 16.68 13.98 10.61
CA MET A 221 15.91 14.55 9.50
C MET A 221 16.78 15.17 8.43
N ARG A 222 17.84 15.91 8.78
CA ARG A 222 18.80 16.45 7.81
C ARG A 222 19.43 15.35 6.99
N ASN A 223 19.86 14.27 7.63
CA ASN A 223 20.41 13.12 6.92
C ASN A 223 19.37 12.48 5.99
N ALA A 224 18.13 12.30 6.44
CA ALA A 224 17.06 11.78 5.61
C ALA A 224 16.78 12.65 4.37
N VAL A 225 16.71 13.98 4.54
CA VAL A 225 16.40 14.93 3.46
C VAL A 225 17.59 15.14 2.51
N ALA A 226 18.83 15.07 3.02
CA ALA A 226 20.02 15.24 2.19
C ALA A 226 20.41 13.95 1.43
N ASN A 227 20.17 12.78 2.02
CA ASN A 227 20.71 11.52 1.52
C ASN A 227 19.64 10.50 1.15
N THR A 228 18.70 10.21 2.05
CA THR A 228 17.77 9.09 1.86
C THR A 228 16.64 9.41 0.88
N LEU A 229 15.88 10.48 1.10
CA LEU A 229 14.77 10.86 0.22
C LEU A 229 15.23 11.17 -1.21
N PRO A 230 16.33 11.94 -1.44
CA PRO A 230 16.83 12.16 -2.79
C PRO A 230 17.22 10.87 -3.51
N SER A 231 17.89 9.95 -2.82
CA SER A 231 18.30 8.68 -3.42
C SER A 231 17.08 7.80 -3.72
N HIS A 232 16.10 7.78 -2.82
CA HIS A 232 14.84 7.06 -3.03
C HIS A 232 14.07 7.59 -4.24
N PHE A 233 13.79 8.90 -4.30
CA PHE A 233 13.04 9.48 -5.41
C PHE A 233 13.79 9.38 -6.74
N ALA A 234 15.12 9.54 -6.74
CA ALA A 234 15.91 9.34 -7.96
C ALA A 234 15.83 7.89 -8.45
N ALA A 235 15.94 6.90 -7.56
CA ALA A 235 15.84 5.48 -7.91
C ALA A 235 14.42 5.10 -8.35
N ALA A 236 13.39 5.47 -7.59
CA ALA A 236 12.00 5.11 -7.86
C ALA A 236 11.43 5.80 -9.11
N SER A 237 11.91 6.99 -9.45
CA SER A 237 11.49 7.70 -10.65
C SER A 237 12.34 7.42 -11.87
N HIS A 238 13.36 6.56 -11.73
CA HIS A 238 14.40 6.36 -12.75
C HIS A 238 15.03 7.69 -13.21
N GLY A 239 15.15 8.67 -12.31
CA GLY A 239 15.66 10.01 -12.59
C GLY A 239 14.65 11.00 -13.18
N ALA A 240 13.39 10.61 -13.43
CA ALA A 240 12.35 11.54 -13.90
C ALA A 240 12.02 12.63 -12.86
N LEU A 241 12.18 12.30 -11.58
CA LEU A 241 12.08 13.22 -10.45
C LEU A 241 13.45 13.43 -9.82
N ALA A 242 13.87 14.68 -9.71
CA ALA A 242 15.01 15.04 -8.87
C ALA A 242 14.53 15.69 -7.57
N MET A 243 15.19 15.36 -6.46
CA MET A 243 15.09 16.12 -5.21
C MET A 243 16.49 16.68 -4.92
N PRO A 244 16.85 17.85 -5.48
CA PRO A 244 18.22 18.35 -5.41
C PRO A 244 18.67 18.54 -3.96
N ARG A 245 19.94 18.25 -3.69
CA ARG A 245 20.54 18.45 -2.37
C ARG A 245 20.83 19.93 -2.16
N GLY A 246 20.77 20.38 -0.90
CA GLY A 246 21.08 21.75 -0.50
C GLY A 246 19.87 22.47 0.08
N ASP A 247 20.12 23.32 1.07
CA ASP A 247 19.08 24.09 1.78
C ASP A 247 18.33 25.07 0.85
N GLU A 248 18.88 25.41 -0.30
CA GLU A 248 18.23 26.22 -1.32
C GLU A 248 17.09 25.48 -2.05
N PHE A 249 17.09 24.14 -2.03
CA PHE A 249 16.06 23.30 -2.66
C PHE A 249 15.25 22.51 -1.64
N ASN A 250 15.93 21.88 -0.69
CA ASN A 250 15.35 20.96 0.29
C ASN A 250 15.96 21.22 1.66
N ARG A 251 15.22 21.94 2.51
CA ARG A 251 15.73 22.47 3.78
C ARG A 251 15.06 21.84 4.98
N VAL A 252 15.85 21.46 5.98
CA VAL A 252 15.34 21.17 7.34
C VAL A 252 15.62 22.38 8.22
N LEU A 253 14.56 22.95 8.82
CA LEU A 253 14.75 24.05 9.76
C LEU A 253 15.41 23.54 11.05
N THR A 254 16.51 24.18 11.44
CA THR A 254 17.23 23.89 12.68
C THR A 254 16.48 24.34 13.91
N SER A 255 15.77 25.46 13.77
CA SER A 255 14.93 26.00 14.83
C SER A 255 13.55 25.38 14.72
N ARG A 256 13.01 24.96 15.87
CA ARG A 256 11.65 24.44 15.98
C ARG A 256 10.64 25.54 15.70
N VAL A 257 9.58 25.17 15.00
CA VAL A 257 8.44 26.04 14.69
C VAL A 257 7.45 25.92 15.83
N VAL A 258 7.13 27.03 16.51
CA VAL A 258 6.25 27.02 17.68
C VAL A 258 4.85 27.47 17.30
N VAL A 259 3.88 26.58 17.44
CA VAL A 259 2.46 26.80 17.19
C VAL A 259 1.70 26.84 18.53
N GLY A 260 0.82 27.82 18.69
CA GLY A 260 -0.02 27.95 19.88
C GLY A 260 -1.02 26.80 20.05
N CYS A 261 -1.78 26.82 21.15
CA CYS A 261 -2.81 25.80 21.39
C CYS A 261 -4.07 25.98 20.53
N SER A 262 -4.33 27.20 20.06
CA SER A 262 -5.51 27.52 19.27
C SER A 262 -5.26 28.76 18.41
N GLY A 263 -6.09 28.94 17.39
CA GLY A 263 -6.05 30.13 16.54
C GLY A 263 -7.22 30.18 15.57
N THR A 264 -7.08 31.00 14.54
CA THR A 264 -8.06 31.18 13.48
C THR A 264 -7.38 30.93 12.13
N ALA A 265 -7.95 30.05 11.32
CA ALA A 265 -7.51 29.78 9.96
C ALA A 265 -7.93 30.93 9.01
N PRO A 266 -7.34 31.05 7.80
CA PRO A 266 -7.65 32.12 6.86
C PRO A 266 -9.12 32.20 6.43
N ASN A 267 -9.84 31.08 6.49
CA ASN A 267 -11.28 31.01 6.22
C ASN A 267 -12.17 31.48 7.39
N GLY A 268 -11.57 31.98 8.48
CA GLY A 268 -12.28 32.46 9.66
C GLY A 268 -12.62 31.36 10.68
N ASN A 269 -12.42 30.09 10.34
CA ASN A 269 -12.69 28.99 11.27
C ASN A 269 -11.66 28.98 12.41
N THR A 270 -12.12 28.71 13.62
CA THR A 270 -11.22 28.47 14.75
C THR A 270 -10.65 27.06 14.70
N TRP A 271 -9.43 26.90 15.15
CA TRP A 271 -8.79 25.61 15.32
C TRP A 271 -8.20 25.49 16.73
N SER A 272 -8.11 24.26 17.23
CA SER A 272 -7.40 23.93 18.46
C SER A 272 -6.56 22.70 18.25
N ALA A 273 -5.36 22.69 18.81
CA ALA A 273 -4.45 21.53 18.82
C ALA A 273 -4.99 20.37 19.67
N THR A 274 -5.93 20.64 20.57
CA THR A 274 -6.53 19.62 21.46
C THR A 274 -7.83 19.04 20.91
N THR A 275 -8.37 19.61 19.82
CA THR A 275 -9.56 19.05 19.18
C THR A 275 -9.16 17.79 18.43
N PRO A 276 -9.83 16.64 18.67
CA PRO A 276 -9.57 15.42 17.92
C PRO A 276 -9.77 15.64 16.42
N LEU A 277 -8.83 15.15 15.62
CA LEU A 277 -8.99 15.09 14.17
C LEU A 277 -10.10 14.07 13.85
N THR A 278 -11.16 14.54 13.22
CA THR A 278 -12.22 13.74 12.61
C THR A 278 -12.20 13.97 11.11
N GLN A 279 -12.77 13.05 10.34
CA GLN A 279 -12.92 13.24 8.90
C GLN A 279 -13.56 14.60 8.57
N SER A 280 -14.60 14.99 9.32
CA SER A 280 -15.36 16.23 9.12
C SER A 280 -14.66 17.53 9.51
N ASN A 281 -13.60 17.50 10.32
CA ASN A 281 -12.90 18.71 10.78
C ASN A 281 -11.42 18.77 10.38
N SER A 282 -10.88 17.68 9.83
CA SER A 282 -9.47 17.50 9.50
C SER A 282 -8.91 18.65 8.67
N GLU A 283 -9.59 19.01 7.58
CA GLU A 283 -9.15 20.10 6.69
C GLU A 283 -9.01 21.45 7.42
N THR A 284 -10.01 21.80 8.25
CA THR A 284 -10.01 23.07 8.99
C THR A 284 -8.88 23.10 10.03
N LEU A 285 -8.68 22.01 10.76
CA LEU A 285 -7.65 21.93 11.79
C LEU A 285 -6.25 21.92 11.17
N LEU A 286 -6.01 21.06 10.17
CA LEU A 286 -4.72 20.94 9.48
C LEU A 286 -4.34 22.26 8.79
N LEU A 287 -5.27 22.90 8.08
CA LEU A 287 -5.04 24.21 7.47
C LEU A 287 -4.67 25.26 8.53
N GLY A 288 -5.43 25.31 9.63
CA GLY A 288 -5.15 26.22 10.73
C GLY A 288 -3.75 26.04 11.33
N TRP A 289 -3.35 24.79 11.56
CA TRP A 289 -2.02 24.45 12.07
C TRP A 289 -0.91 24.84 11.11
N ALA A 290 -1.07 24.53 9.81
CA ALA A 290 -0.09 24.86 8.78
C ALA A 290 0.09 26.37 8.60
N GLU A 291 -0.99 27.15 8.63
CA GLU A 291 -0.92 28.61 8.51
C GLU A 291 -0.23 29.24 9.72
N ALA A 292 -0.48 28.72 10.92
CA ALA A 292 0.22 29.15 12.13
C ALA A 292 1.72 28.82 12.09
N ALA A 293 2.07 27.61 11.61
CA ALA A 293 3.46 27.20 11.41
C ALA A 293 4.16 28.06 10.35
N ASP A 294 3.51 28.29 9.20
CA ASP A 294 4.03 29.13 8.12
C ASP A 294 4.23 30.59 8.56
N LYS A 295 3.29 31.12 9.36
CA LYS A 295 3.41 32.45 9.95
C LYS A 295 4.62 32.53 10.88
N TYR A 296 4.79 31.56 11.78
CA TYR A 296 5.93 31.53 12.69
C TYR A 296 7.27 31.45 11.92
N ALA A 297 7.37 30.56 10.93
CA ALA A 297 8.58 30.42 10.13
C ALA A 297 8.93 31.71 9.37
N ARG A 298 7.94 32.42 8.81
CA ARG A 298 8.15 33.71 8.14
C ARG A 298 8.53 34.82 9.12
N GLU A 299 7.72 35.04 10.15
CA GLU A 299 7.84 36.23 11.01
C GLU A 299 8.93 36.09 12.07
N ARG A 300 9.20 34.88 12.57
CA ARG A 300 10.15 34.64 13.67
C ARG A 300 11.47 34.06 13.22
N LEU A 301 11.44 33.18 12.21
CA LEU A 301 12.66 32.55 11.68
C LEU A 301 13.18 33.24 10.42
N ASN A 302 12.45 34.24 9.89
CA ASN A 302 12.80 34.98 8.68
C ASN A 302 13.07 34.06 7.47
N VAL A 303 12.24 33.02 7.32
CA VAL A 303 12.34 32.06 6.22
C VAL A 303 11.38 32.43 5.11
N ASP A 304 11.90 32.57 3.89
CA ASP A 304 11.08 32.71 2.69
C ASP A 304 10.54 31.35 2.24
N LEU A 305 9.28 31.08 2.62
CA LEU A 305 8.61 29.82 2.31
C LEU A 305 8.23 29.69 0.83
N ASN A 306 8.20 30.78 0.05
CA ASN A 306 7.78 30.73 -1.36
C ASN A 306 8.83 30.06 -2.27
N LYS A 307 10.04 29.85 -1.76
CA LYS A 307 11.11 29.10 -2.45
C LYS A 307 10.83 27.60 -2.53
N TYR A 308 10.02 27.08 -1.60
CA TYR A 308 9.77 25.66 -1.45
C TYR A 308 8.35 25.35 -1.87
N ARG A 309 8.20 24.50 -2.88
CA ARG A 309 6.89 24.11 -3.40
C ARG A 309 6.12 23.27 -2.38
N HIS A 310 6.82 22.41 -1.64
CA HIS A 310 6.25 21.51 -0.64
C HIS A 310 6.62 21.94 0.77
N LYS A 311 5.66 21.87 1.70
CA LYS A 311 5.86 22.19 3.11
C LYS A 311 5.53 20.97 3.95
N VAL A 312 6.52 20.48 4.70
CA VAL A 312 6.41 19.26 5.49
C VAL A 312 6.47 19.63 6.97
N TYR A 313 5.38 19.39 7.69
CA TYR A 313 5.22 19.64 9.11
C TYR A 313 5.41 18.33 9.88
N LEU A 314 6.42 18.27 10.73
CA LEU A 314 6.77 17.11 11.54
C LEU A 314 6.16 17.27 12.94
N MET A 315 5.00 16.65 13.13
CA MET A 315 4.08 16.95 14.22
C MET A 315 4.43 16.20 15.51
N PRO A 316 4.11 16.75 16.71
CA PRO A 316 4.23 16.01 17.96
C PRO A 316 3.29 14.80 18.00
N LEU A 317 3.76 13.68 18.56
CA LEU A 317 2.97 12.45 18.73
C LEU A 317 1.68 12.66 19.52
N SER A 318 1.68 13.62 20.47
CA SER A 318 0.51 13.92 21.31
C SER A 318 -0.62 14.64 20.58
N ILE A 319 -0.37 15.23 19.40
CA ILE A 319 -1.36 16.03 18.66
C ILE A 319 -1.88 15.27 17.43
N GLY A 320 -1.23 14.20 17.00
CA GLY A 320 -1.74 13.38 15.91
C GLY A 320 -1.05 12.03 15.79
N TYR A 321 -1.85 10.98 15.56
CA TYR A 321 -1.39 9.65 15.14
C TYR A 321 -1.41 9.47 13.62
N VAL A 322 -2.04 10.40 12.90
CA VAL A 322 -2.26 10.31 11.45
C VAL A 322 -1.29 11.21 10.69
N SER A 323 -0.77 10.71 9.59
CA SER A 323 -0.09 11.53 8.58
C SER A 323 -1.14 11.94 7.52
N TYR A 324 -0.90 13.06 6.84
CA TYR A 324 -1.80 13.60 5.84
C TYR A 324 -1.04 14.42 4.80
N GLY A 325 -1.45 14.34 3.54
CA GLY A 325 -0.86 15.07 2.43
C GLY A 325 -1.97 15.65 1.55
N ILE A 326 -1.85 16.94 1.21
CA ILE A 326 -2.78 17.54 0.25
C ILE A 326 -2.55 16.92 -1.13
N GLY A 327 -3.61 16.35 -1.70
CA GLY A 327 -3.61 15.81 -3.06
C GLY A 327 -3.45 16.92 -4.11
N LEU A 328 -2.51 16.77 -5.05
CA LEU A 328 -2.47 17.62 -6.25
C LEU A 328 -3.59 17.18 -7.20
N CYS A 329 -4.70 17.93 -7.21
CA CYS A 329 -5.77 17.83 -8.19
C CYS A 329 -5.68 19.09 -9.09
N PRO A 330 -5.82 19.00 -10.43
CA PRO A 330 -5.70 20.16 -11.33
C PRO A 330 -6.57 21.37 -10.97
N MET A 331 -7.58 21.19 -10.11
CA MET A 331 -8.50 22.23 -9.66
C MET A 331 -8.10 22.89 -8.33
N THR A 332 -7.07 22.40 -7.64
CA THR A 332 -6.68 22.93 -6.32
C THR A 332 -5.47 23.85 -6.43
N ASN A 333 -5.65 25.16 -6.17
CA ASN A 333 -4.55 26.13 -6.02
C ASN A 333 -4.02 26.15 -4.56
N GLN A 334 -4.13 25.04 -3.84
CA GLN A 334 -3.70 24.97 -2.45
C GLN A 334 -2.19 24.75 -2.36
N PRO A 335 -1.51 25.35 -1.37
CA PRO A 335 -0.11 25.03 -1.10
C PRO A 335 0.06 23.52 -0.84
N LEU A 336 1.08 22.91 -1.45
CA LEU A 336 1.37 21.49 -1.24
C LEU A 336 1.95 21.28 0.16
N ARG A 337 1.16 20.64 1.01
CA ARG A 337 1.43 20.47 2.43
C ARG A 337 1.37 19.00 2.82
N VAL A 338 2.24 18.64 3.76
CA VAL A 338 2.33 17.32 4.38
C VAL A 338 2.40 17.50 5.89
N TRP A 339 1.60 16.77 6.63
CA TRP A 339 1.71 16.61 8.08
C TRP A 339 2.13 15.17 8.33
N SER A 340 3.33 14.98 8.90
CA SER A 340 3.83 13.66 9.25
C SER A 340 3.86 13.50 10.76
N ALA A 341 3.15 12.49 11.25
CA ALA A 341 3.15 12.06 12.64
C ALA A 341 4.11 10.87 12.84
N GLY A 342 4.25 10.40 14.08
CA GLY A 342 4.91 9.11 14.34
C GLY A 342 6.44 9.15 14.49
N MET A 343 7.05 10.34 14.66
CA MET A 343 8.51 10.45 14.69
C MET A 343 9.07 10.30 16.11
N SER A 344 10.17 9.57 16.25
CA SER A 344 10.95 9.54 17.50
C SER A 344 12.29 10.26 17.29
N SER A 345 13.06 10.42 18.37
CA SER A 345 14.41 11.02 18.28
C SER A 345 15.40 10.15 17.51
N THR A 346 15.09 8.88 17.28
CA THR A 346 15.97 7.91 16.63
C THR A 346 15.41 7.37 15.33
N PHE A 347 14.14 7.67 15.02
CA PHE A 347 13.45 7.09 13.88
C PHE A 347 12.54 8.11 13.18
N VAL A 348 12.67 8.12 11.85
CA VAL A 348 11.85 8.90 10.94
C VAL A 348 11.01 7.90 10.14
N PRO A 349 9.67 7.95 10.19
CA PRO A 349 8.80 7.11 9.40
C PRO A 349 8.86 7.54 7.93
N LEU A 350 9.98 7.24 7.25
CA LEU A 350 10.23 7.66 5.88
C LEU A 350 9.18 7.13 4.90
N GLY A 351 8.62 5.94 5.17
CA GLY A 351 7.48 5.41 4.41
C GLY A 351 6.30 6.40 4.40
N ASN A 352 5.93 6.92 5.58
CA ASN A 352 4.87 7.93 5.70
C ASN A 352 5.25 9.23 4.98
N VAL A 353 6.48 9.72 5.14
CA VAL A 353 6.91 10.96 4.45
C VAL A 353 6.82 10.79 2.94
N VAL A 354 7.23 9.63 2.41
CA VAL A 354 7.11 9.33 0.97
C VAL A 354 5.65 9.19 0.56
N HIS A 355 4.81 8.51 1.35
CA HIS A 355 3.36 8.40 1.16
C HIS A 355 2.71 9.78 0.99
N GLU A 356 2.92 10.68 1.96
CA GLU A 356 2.27 11.99 1.95
C GLU A 356 2.81 12.90 0.84
N LEU A 357 4.10 12.80 0.52
CA LEU A 357 4.65 13.46 -0.67
C LEU A 357 4.06 12.88 -1.97
N GLY A 358 3.70 11.59 -1.98
CA GLY A 358 2.94 10.96 -3.06
C GLY A 358 1.60 11.65 -3.34
N HIS A 359 0.86 12.04 -2.30
CA HIS A 359 -0.34 12.86 -2.47
C HIS A 359 -0.04 14.21 -3.12
N ASN A 360 1.04 14.90 -2.70
CA ASN A 360 1.46 16.15 -3.35
C ASN A 360 1.89 15.97 -4.82
N LEU A 361 2.19 14.74 -5.25
CA LEU A 361 2.45 14.38 -6.65
C LEU A 361 1.20 13.93 -7.41
N GLY A 362 0.02 13.95 -6.77
CA GLY A 362 -1.26 13.58 -7.38
C GLY A 362 -1.55 12.08 -7.37
N LEU A 363 -1.02 11.37 -6.37
CA LEU A 363 -1.34 9.96 -6.11
C LEU A 363 -2.45 9.79 -5.06
N THR A 364 -3.13 8.66 -5.13
CA THR A 364 -4.19 8.20 -4.22
C THR A 364 -3.72 7.04 -3.39
N HIS A 365 -4.49 6.68 -2.37
CA HIS A 365 -4.26 5.43 -1.64
C HIS A 365 -4.30 4.20 -2.56
N SER A 366 -3.47 3.22 -2.20
CA SER A 366 -3.41 1.91 -2.83
C SER A 366 -4.14 0.91 -1.95
N LYS A 367 -5.30 0.47 -2.44
CA LYS A 367 -6.21 -0.46 -1.77
C LYS A 367 -5.74 -1.90 -1.95
N GLY A 368 -6.17 -2.77 -1.04
CA GLY A 368 -5.95 -4.21 -1.14
C GLY A 368 -6.92 -4.97 -0.25
N TYR A 369 -7.00 -6.28 -0.43
CA TYR A 369 -7.86 -7.10 0.41
C TYR A 369 -7.09 -7.70 1.58
N ASP A 370 -7.73 -7.74 2.75
CA ASP A 370 -7.23 -8.51 3.88
C ASP A 370 -7.47 -10.03 3.70
N GLU A 371 -7.07 -10.81 4.69
CA GLU A 371 -7.24 -12.28 4.69
C GLU A 371 -8.72 -12.72 4.69
N ASN A 372 -9.64 -11.85 5.11
CA ASN A 372 -11.08 -12.09 5.13
C ASN A 372 -11.77 -11.67 3.82
N GLY A 373 -11.01 -11.08 2.88
CA GLY A 373 -11.55 -10.54 1.64
C GLY A 373 -12.21 -9.17 1.80
N SER A 374 -12.00 -8.47 2.92
CA SER A 374 -12.44 -7.09 3.10
C SER A 374 -11.50 -6.14 2.37
N LEU A 375 -12.06 -5.22 1.59
CA LEU A 375 -11.27 -4.19 0.93
C LEU A 375 -10.82 -3.16 1.95
N LEU A 376 -9.51 -2.96 2.07
CA LEU A 376 -8.90 -1.96 2.94
C LEU A 376 -8.28 -0.85 2.10
N GLU A 377 -8.51 0.40 2.52
CA GLU A 377 -8.00 1.59 1.83
C GLU A 377 -6.47 1.60 1.69
N TYR A 378 -5.76 1.10 2.71
CA TYR A 378 -4.30 0.94 2.73
C TYR A 378 -3.88 -0.54 2.60
N GLY A 379 -4.73 -1.38 2.01
CA GLY A 379 -4.51 -2.83 1.96
C GLY A 379 -3.34 -3.27 1.08
N ASP A 380 -2.78 -2.40 0.23
CA ASP A 380 -1.62 -2.72 -0.59
C ASP A 380 -0.30 -2.46 0.17
N GLY A 381 0.18 -3.47 0.91
CA GLY A 381 1.47 -3.38 1.60
C GLY A 381 2.69 -3.35 0.68
N SER A 382 2.52 -3.40 -0.64
CA SER A 382 3.61 -3.35 -1.61
C SER A 382 3.89 -1.95 -2.16
N CYS A 383 3.09 -0.96 -1.79
CA CYS A 383 3.16 0.40 -2.30
C CYS A 383 3.22 1.38 -1.14
N ASN A 384 4.01 2.46 -1.25
CA ASN A 384 4.00 3.52 -0.24
C ASN A 384 2.62 4.12 -0.09
N MET A 385 1.80 4.19 -1.15
CA MET A 385 0.42 4.68 -1.07
C MET A 385 -0.56 3.71 -0.39
N GLY A 386 -0.13 2.48 -0.08
CA GLY A 386 -0.88 1.56 0.77
C GLY A 386 -0.26 1.51 2.17
N SER A 387 0.11 0.31 2.63
CA SER A 387 0.64 0.08 3.99
C SER A 387 2.13 -0.30 4.03
N ALA A 388 2.91 0.07 3.00
CA ALA A 388 4.34 -0.18 3.03
C ALA A 388 5.00 0.59 4.19
N GLY A 389 5.67 -0.14 5.10
CA GLY A 389 6.27 0.43 6.31
C GLY A 389 7.62 1.09 6.08
N GLN A 390 8.18 0.95 4.88
CA GLN A 390 9.45 1.53 4.45
C GLN A 390 9.29 2.09 3.05
N PRO A 391 10.14 3.05 2.63
CA PRO A 391 10.15 3.52 1.25
C PRO A 391 10.34 2.36 0.26
N VAL A 392 9.33 2.16 -0.59
CA VAL A 392 9.34 1.21 -1.71
C VAL A 392 9.07 1.90 -3.05
N HIS A 393 9.29 1.25 -4.18
CA HIS A 393 8.78 1.79 -5.43
C HIS A 393 7.25 1.85 -5.37
N TYR A 394 6.63 2.90 -5.93
CA TYR A 394 5.17 2.93 -6.05
C TYR A 394 4.67 1.76 -6.90
N SER A 395 3.40 1.38 -6.73
CA SER A 395 2.78 0.40 -7.64
C SER A 395 2.87 0.88 -9.09
N VAL A 396 2.85 -0.06 -10.02
CA VAL A 396 2.99 0.24 -11.44
C VAL A 396 1.98 1.27 -11.93
N ALA A 397 0.72 1.20 -11.50
CA ALA A 397 -0.31 2.15 -11.90
C ALA A 397 0.04 3.59 -11.49
N HIS A 398 0.49 3.78 -10.24
CA HIS A 398 0.99 5.08 -9.77
C HIS A 398 2.24 5.53 -10.52
N SER A 399 3.20 4.64 -10.75
CA SER A 399 4.44 4.99 -11.46
C SER A 399 4.20 5.40 -12.91
N VAL A 400 3.28 4.71 -13.61
CA VAL A 400 2.84 5.08 -14.97
C VAL A 400 2.12 6.43 -14.95
N ARG A 401 1.24 6.67 -13.98
CA ARG A 401 0.53 7.96 -13.80
C ARG A 401 1.50 9.14 -13.63
N LEU A 402 2.60 8.94 -12.89
CA LEU A 402 3.64 9.95 -12.70
C LEU A 402 4.57 10.11 -13.92
N GLY A 403 4.46 9.23 -14.92
CA GLY A 403 5.41 9.16 -16.03
C GLY A 403 6.80 8.67 -15.62
N TRP A 404 6.92 8.00 -14.46
CA TRP A 404 8.19 7.42 -13.98
C TRP A 404 8.49 6.09 -14.69
N THR A 405 7.45 5.33 -15.00
CA THR A 405 7.55 4.08 -15.76
C THR A 405 6.69 4.17 -17.02
N THR A 406 7.22 3.64 -18.13
CA THR A 406 6.46 3.39 -19.36
C THR A 406 6.14 1.90 -19.46
N PRO A 407 4.88 1.50 -19.74
CA PRO A 407 4.54 0.11 -20.01
C PRO A 407 5.38 -0.47 -21.15
N GLN A 408 5.86 -1.72 -21.01
CA GLN A 408 6.54 -2.43 -22.11
C GLN A 408 5.57 -2.72 -23.26
N ALA A 409 4.31 -2.94 -22.94
CA ALA A 409 3.23 -3.12 -23.90
C ALA A 409 1.94 -2.51 -23.35
N VAL A 410 1.14 -1.96 -24.27
CA VAL A 410 -0.23 -1.53 -24.02
C VAL A 410 -1.16 -2.46 -24.79
N LEU A 411 -1.95 -3.27 -24.09
CA LEU A 411 -2.73 -4.37 -24.64
C LEU A 411 -4.22 -4.03 -24.67
N ARG A 412 -4.87 -4.40 -25.77
CA ARG A 412 -6.30 -4.25 -26.05
C ARG A 412 -6.89 -5.56 -26.57
N ALA A 413 -8.15 -5.52 -27.00
CA ALA A 413 -8.90 -6.72 -27.40
C ALA A 413 -8.23 -7.49 -28.53
N PRO A 414 -7.69 -6.81 -29.57
CA PRO A 414 -7.00 -7.50 -30.65
C PRO A 414 -5.68 -8.16 -30.24
N ASP A 415 -5.03 -7.64 -29.18
CA ASP A 415 -3.74 -8.16 -28.70
C ASP A 415 -3.90 -9.39 -27.79
N LEU A 416 -5.11 -9.60 -27.26
CA LEU A 416 -5.49 -10.71 -26.39
C LEU A 416 -6.73 -11.42 -26.94
N PRO A 417 -6.59 -12.25 -28.00
CA PRO A 417 -7.69 -13.07 -28.51
C PRO A 417 -8.25 -13.99 -27.43
N VAL A 418 -9.53 -14.31 -27.56
CA VAL A 418 -10.21 -15.18 -26.61
C VAL A 418 -9.62 -16.58 -26.66
N GLY A 419 -9.36 -17.15 -25.48
CA GLY A 419 -8.86 -18.50 -25.27
C GLY A 419 -7.46 -18.78 -25.81
N MET A 420 -6.68 -17.73 -26.06
CA MET A 420 -5.28 -17.83 -26.49
C MET A 420 -4.34 -17.29 -25.42
N TRP A 421 -3.33 -18.09 -25.07
CA TRP A 421 -2.25 -17.67 -24.19
C TRP A 421 -1.18 -16.87 -24.94
N THR A 422 -0.97 -15.63 -24.52
CA THR A 422 0.06 -14.74 -25.04
C THR A 422 1.20 -14.59 -24.02
N PRO A 423 2.44 -15.00 -24.34
CA PRO A 423 3.57 -14.92 -23.42
C PRO A 423 4.24 -13.53 -23.42
N PHE A 424 4.71 -13.11 -22.25
CA PHE A 424 5.45 -11.88 -22.02
C PHE A 424 6.62 -12.10 -21.06
N LYS A 425 7.67 -11.27 -21.21
CA LYS A 425 8.81 -11.19 -20.28
C LYS A 425 8.78 -9.82 -19.60
N LEU A 426 8.70 -9.80 -18.27
CA LEU A 426 8.60 -8.59 -17.46
C LEU A 426 9.94 -8.25 -16.80
N ARG A 427 10.34 -6.98 -16.84
CA ARG A 427 11.48 -6.48 -16.05
C ARG A 427 11.03 -6.15 -14.63
N GLY A 428 11.97 -6.17 -13.69
CA GLY A 428 11.77 -5.57 -12.38
C GLY A 428 11.34 -4.10 -12.49
N LEU A 429 10.23 -3.73 -11.85
CA LEU A 429 9.69 -2.37 -11.87
C LEU A 429 10.69 -1.34 -11.34
N ALA A 430 11.36 -1.66 -10.23
CA ALA A 430 12.40 -0.84 -9.64
C ALA A 430 13.75 -0.86 -10.40
N ASP A 431 13.88 -1.70 -11.44
CA ASP A 431 15.14 -1.88 -12.18
C ASP A 431 15.14 -1.14 -13.53
N SER A 432 13.97 -0.72 -14.04
CA SER A 432 13.83 -0.18 -15.38
C SER A 432 12.66 0.79 -15.53
N ALA A 433 12.91 1.94 -16.17
CA ALA A 433 11.89 2.91 -16.59
C ALA A 433 10.93 2.37 -17.64
N VAL A 434 11.27 1.25 -18.30
CA VAL A 434 10.36 0.51 -19.18
C VAL A 434 10.11 -0.86 -18.57
N SER A 435 8.93 -1.03 -18.00
CA SER A 435 8.53 -2.23 -17.27
C SER A 435 7.02 -2.44 -17.41
N SER A 436 6.51 -3.58 -16.93
CA SER A 436 5.07 -3.90 -16.85
C SER A 436 4.31 -4.01 -18.17
N LEU A 437 3.06 -4.47 -18.07
CA LEU A 437 2.03 -4.44 -19.09
C LEU A 437 0.90 -3.54 -18.60
N GLN A 438 0.32 -2.74 -19.50
CA GLN A 438 -0.92 -2.03 -19.26
C GLN A 438 -2.00 -2.62 -20.16
N ILE A 439 -3.13 -3.01 -19.59
CA ILE A 439 -4.21 -3.67 -20.29
C ILE A 439 -5.45 -2.79 -20.18
N PHE A 440 -6.11 -2.57 -21.32
CA PHE A 440 -7.40 -1.90 -21.41
C PHE A 440 -8.47 -2.93 -21.78
N PRO A 441 -9.19 -3.49 -20.79
CA PRO A 441 -10.22 -4.50 -21.02
C PRO A 441 -11.36 -4.03 -21.92
N GLY A 442 -11.62 -2.72 -21.97
CA GLY A 442 -12.42 -2.05 -23.01
C GLY A 442 -13.78 -2.67 -23.27
N THR A 443 -13.88 -3.54 -24.27
CA THR A 443 -15.15 -4.11 -24.75
C THR A 443 -15.46 -5.53 -24.26
N TRP A 444 -14.56 -6.19 -23.53
CA TRP A 444 -14.77 -7.59 -23.11
C TRP A 444 -14.97 -7.79 -21.61
N MET A 445 -15.36 -6.72 -20.95
CA MET A 445 -15.35 -6.65 -19.50
C MET A 445 -16.60 -7.31 -18.91
N LYS A 446 -16.45 -7.84 -17.69
CA LYS A 446 -17.57 -8.25 -16.85
C LYS A 446 -18.32 -7.00 -16.34
N SER A 447 -19.58 -7.16 -15.92
CA SER A 447 -20.34 -6.11 -15.24
C SER A 447 -19.53 -5.47 -14.10
N GLY A 448 -19.53 -4.14 -14.01
CA GLY A 448 -18.82 -3.39 -12.97
C GLY A 448 -17.49 -2.77 -13.43
N TRP A 449 -17.03 -3.10 -14.63
CA TRP A 449 -15.92 -2.40 -15.28
C TRP A 449 -16.44 -1.35 -16.27
N ASP A 450 -15.72 -0.22 -16.40
CA ASP A 450 -15.95 0.83 -17.38
C ASP A 450 -14.83 0.89 -18.44
N SER A 451 -15.04 1.65 -19.52
CA SER A 451 -14.08 1.72 -20.64
C SER A 451 -12.74 2.37 -20.28
N LYS A 452 -12.65 2.98 -19.11
CA LYS A 452 -11.48 3.72 -18.62
C LYS A 452 -10.69 2.94 -17.58
N ASP A 453 -11.29 1.90 -17.01
CA ASP A 453 -10.63 0.95 -16.13
C ASP A 453 -9.47 0.24 -16.83
N GLN A 454 -8.44 0.02 -16.05
CA GLN A 454 -7.16 -0.51 -16.50
C GLN A 454 -6.67 -1.59 -15.56
N LEU A 455 -5.99 -2.57 -16.14
CA LEU A 455 -5.16 -3.51 -15.40
C LEU A 455 -3.69 -3.24 -15.69
N PHE A 456 -2.87 -3.48 -14.70
CA PHE A 456 -1.43 -3.45 -14.82
C PHE A 456 -0.85 -4.76 -14.29
N VAL A 457 0.09 -5.33 -15.03
CA VAL A 457 0.84 -6.53 -14.62
C VAL A 457 2.31 -6.15 -14.54
N SER A 458 2.92 -6.25 -13.37
CA SER A 458 4.31 -5.82 -13.14
C SER A 458 5.10 -6.83 -12.32
N PHE A 459 6.42 -6.85 -12.44
CA PHE A 459 7.29 -7.69 -11.60
C PHE A 459 8.00 -6.84 -10.55
N ARG A 460 7.84 -7.19 -9.27
CA ARG A 460 8.47 -6.50 -8.14
C ARG A 460 9.72 -7.22 -7.71
N ARG A 461 10.85 -6.91 -8.35
CA ARG A 461 12.14 -7.48 -7.99
C ARG A 461 12.71 -6.79 -6.75
N TYR A 462 13.00 -7.58 -5.73
CA TYR A 462 13.73 -7.09 -4.56
C TYR A 462 15.24 -7.19 -4.80
N THR A 463 15.95 -6.09 -4.57
CA THR A 463 17.39 -6.11 -4.30
C THR A 463 17.69 -5.17 -3.15
N PRO A 464 18.78 -5.38 -2.39
CA PRO A 464 19.16 -4.46 -1.31
C PRO A 464 19.48 -3.03 -1.77
N THR A 465 19.63 -2.81 -3.08
CA THR A 465 20.13 -1.57 -3.67
C THR A 465 19.12 -0.83 -4.56
N ASN A 466 17.98 -1.43 -4.90
CA ASN A 466 16.97 -0.78 -5.73
C ASN A 466 15.89 -0.07 -4.88
N ALA A 467 14.95 0.61 -5.55
CA ALA A 467 13.87 1.32 -4.88
C ALA A 467 12.91 0.40 -4.09
N ASP A 468 12.95 -0.91 -4.31
CA ASP A 468 12.17 -1.92 -3.60
C ASP A 468 12.93 -2.56 -2.42
N ALA A 469 14.08 -2.00 -1.99
CA ALA A 469 14.83 -2.50 -0.83
C ALA A 469 14.00 -2.52 0.48
N GLY A 470 12.95 -1.68 0.58
CA GLY A 470 12.00 -1.66 1.71
C GLY A 470 10.82 -2.63 1.59
N LEU A 471 10.70 -3.38 0.49
CA LEU A 471 9.50 -4.15 0.18
C LEU A 471 9.29 -5.29 1.19
N TYR A 472 8.05 -5.50 1.65
CA TYR A 472 7.77 -6.62 2.56
C TYR A 472 8.03 -7.97 1.90
N PRO A 473 8.55 -8.98 2.63
CA PRO A 473 8.88 -10.29 2.08
C PRO A 473 7.78 -10.93 1.22
N LEU A 474 6.52 -10.78 1.63
CA LEU A 474 5.38 -11.38 0.91
C LEU A 474 5.13 -10.80 -0.49
N PHE A 475 5.75 -9.68 -0.84
CA PHE A 475 5.65 -9.03 -2.15
C PHE A 475 6.97 -9.05 -2.95
N ARG A 476 8.07 -9.53 -2.35
CA ARG A 476 9.37 -9.61 -3.01
C ARG A 476 9.36 -10.67 -4.09
N ASN A 477 9.94 -10.33 -5.24
CA ASN A 477 10.09 -11.21 -6.38
C ASN A 477 8.76 -11.83 -6.81
N LYS A 478 7.71 -11.00 -6.83
CA LYS A 478 6.36 -11.41 -7.24
C LYS A 478 5.89 -10.62 -8.45
N VAL A 479 5.08 -11.26 -9.27
CA VAL A 479 4.28 -10.58 -10.28
C VAL A 479 3.03 -10.03 -9.63
N GLN A 480 2.78 -8.73 -9.76
CA GLN A 480 1.63 -8.06 -9.18
C GLN A 480 0.64 -7.68 -10.26
N VAL A 481 -0.64 -7.87 -9.94
CA VAL A 481 -1.77 -7.40 -10.73
C VAL A 481 -2.44 -6.26 -9.98
N HIS A 482 -2.46 -5.08 -10.58
CA HIS A 482 -3.16 -3.91 -10.06
C HIS A 482 -4.30 -3.52 -10.99
N SER A 483 -5.45 -3.18 -10.42
CA SER A 483 -6.49 -2.44 -11.14
C SER A 483 -6.43 -0.95 -10.80
N SER A 484 -6.82 -0.12 -11.75
CA SER A 484 -7.08 1.29 -11.54
C SER A 484 -8.30 1.66 -12.37
N SER A 485 -9.27 2.31 -11.76
CA SER A 485 -10.27 3.06 -12.52
C SER A 485 -9.69 4.38 -12.99
N SER A 486 -10.41 5.14 -13.82
CA SER A 486 -10.10 6.55 -13.97
C SER A 486 -11.26 7.37 -13.45
N ASP A 487 -10.99 8.30 -12.54
CA ASP A 487 -12.01 9.23 -12.07
C ASP A 487 -12.45 10.18 -13.21
N LEU A 488 -13.75 10.47 -13.25
CA LEU A 488 -14.43 11.38 -14.17
C LEU A 488 -13.87 12.80 -14.14
N TYR A 489 -13.24 13.23 -13.04
CA TYR A 489 -12.77 14.60 -12.87
C TYR A 489 -11.29 14.81 -13.14
N GLY A 490 -10.58 13.78 -13.67
CA GLY A 490 -9.14 13.85 -13.89
C GLY A 490 -8.33 13.96 -12.59
N CYS A 491 -9.01 13.85 -11.45
CA CYS A 491 -8.38 13.70 -10.17
C CYS A 491 -8.18 12.20 -9.90
N VAL A 492 -7.57 11.94 -8.76
CA VAL A 492 -6.96 10.69 -8.38
C VAL A 492 -7.85 9.46 -8.59
N SER A 493 -7.29 8.37 -9.15
CA SER A 493 -7.95 7.06 -9.20
C SER A 493 -7.37 6.15 -8.15
N SER A 494 -8.21 5.54 -7.31
CA SER A 494 -7.70 4.52 -6.38
C SER A 494 -7.10 3.37 -7.16
N VAL A 495 -5.88 2.99 -6.79
CA VAL A 495 -5.23 1.78 -7.31
C VAL A 495 -5.57 0.64 -6.35
N GLN A 496 -5.83 -0.55 -6.86
CA GLN A 496 -6.13 -1.71 -6.05
C GLN A 496 -5.20 -2.88 -6.43
N LEU A 497 -4.53 -3.47 -5.45
CA LEU A 497 -3.80 -4.72 -5.63
C LEU A 497 -4.78 -5.89 -5.69
N ALA A 498 -4.90 -6.51 -6.86
CA ALA A 498 -5.78 -7.67 -7.09
C ALA A 498 -5.06 -9.00 -6.83
N GLY A 499 -3.75 -9.07 -7.05
CA GLY A 499 -2.98 -10.29 -6.81
C GLY A 499 -1.48 -10.07 -6.73
N ALA A 500 -0.80 -10.91 -5.93
CA ALA A 500 0.64 -11.01 -5.86
C ALA A 500 1.04 -12.49 -6.07
N LEU A 501 1.61 -12.76 -7.24
CA LEU A 501 1.83 -14.07 -7.80
C LEU A 501 3.31 -14.47 -7.75
N ASP A 502 3.56 -15.73 -7.46
CA ASP A 502 4.87 -16.38 -7.53
C ASP A 502 4.85 -17.47 -8.62
N ASP A 503 5.94 -18.20 -8.82
CA ASP A 503 5.99 -19.34 -9.76
C ASP A 503 5.58 -20.68 -9.11
N GLU A 504 5.05 -20.63 -7.89
CA GLU A 504 4.63 -21.80 -7.12
C GLU A 504 3.09 -21.85 -6.96
N ALA A 505 2.60 -22.03 -5.72
CA ALA A 505 1.20 -22.27 -5.42
C ALA A 505 0.26 -21.09 -5.73
N LYS A 506 0.80 -19.89 -5.96
CA LYS A 506 0.02 -18.69 -6.31
C LYS A 506 0.44 -18.15 -7.67
N ASN A 507 0.61 -19.02 -8.65
CA ASN A 507 1.07 -18.63 -9.98
C ASN A 507 -0.03 -18.16 -10.95
N VAL A 508 -1.30 -18.13 -10.55
CA VAL A 508 -2.41 -17.70 -11.42
C VAL A 508 -3.33 -16.70 -10.72
N TRP A 509 -3.69 -15.63 -11.42
CA TRP A 509 -4.80 -14.73 -11.07
C TRP A 509 -5.78 -14.59 -12.24
N PRO A 510 -7.10 -14.62 -12.02
CA PRO A 510 -7.74 -15.02 -10.76
C PRO A 510 -7.46 -16.49 -10.44
N ARG A 511 -7.49 -16.85 -9.16
CA ARG A 511 -7.34 -18.26 -8.76
C ARG A 511 -8.52 -19.09 -9.31
N PRO A 512 -8.27 -20.24 -9.97
CA PRO A 512 -9.34 -21.10 -10.49
C PRO A 512 -10.37 -21.47 -9.42
N GLY A 513 -11.65 -21.27 -9.72
CA GLY A 513 -12.78 -21.56 -8.81
C GLY A 513 -12.89 -20.66 -7.57
N SER A 514 -12.03 -19.65 -7.43
CA SER A 514 -12.07 -18.74 -6.29
C SER A 514 -13.22 -17.74 -6.42
N ALA A 515 -14.04 -17.67 -5.38
CA ALA A 515 -15.06 -16.63 -5.21
C ALA A 515 -14.55 -15.43 -4.39
N SER A 516 -13.25 -15.39 -4.05
CA SER A 516 -12.74 -14.27 -3.24
C SER A 516 -12.90 -12.96 -4.02
N PRO A 517 -13.24 -11.84 -3.35
CA PRO A 517 -13.41 -10.55 -4.00
C PRO A 517 -12.29 -10.15 -4.98
N PRO A 518 -10.98 -10.29 -4.67
CA PRO A 518 -9.91 -9.96 -5.62
C PRO A 518 -9.92 -10.78 -6.91
N ASP A 519 -10.32 -12.04 -6.83
CA ASP A 519 -10.40 -12.95 -7.99
C ASP A 519 -11.69 -12.69 -8.79
N ALA A 520 -12.80 -12.44 -8.08
CA ALA A 520 -14.10 -12.15 -8.69
C ALA A 520 -14.14 -10.84 -9.48
N ALA A 521 -13.21 -9.91 -9.16
CA ALA A 521 -13.02 -8.63 -9.82
C ALA A 521 -12.35 -8.73 -11.21
N SER A 522 -11.85 -9.91 -11.63
CA SER A 522 -11.22 -10.04 -12.94
C SER A 522 -12.17 -9.75 -14.12
N PRO A 523 -11.75 -8.99 -15.14
CA PRO A 523 -12.54 -8.69 -16.34
C PRO A 523 -12.40 -9.79 -17.40
N LEU A 524 -12.47 -11.07 -16.99
CA LEU A 524 -12.19 -12.22 -17.86
C LEU A 524 -10.73 -12.28 -18.36
N LEU A 525 -9.78 -11.77 -17.57
CA LEU A 525 -8.35 -11.92 -17.85
C LEU A 525 -7.72 -12.89 -16.85
N VAL A 526 -6.95 -13.84 -17.35
CA VAL A 526 -6.08 -14.71 -16.56
C VAL A 526 -4.62 -14.32 -16.79
N VAL A 527 -3.88 -14.15 -15.70
CA VAL A 527 -2.45 -13.92 -15.64
C VAL A 527 -1.81 -15.13 -14.99
N ARG A 528 -0.91 -15.81 -15.71
CA ARG A 528 -0.12 -16.94 -15.22
C ARG A 528 1.35 -16.56 -15.15
N VAL A 529 2.00 -16.81 -14.02
CA VAL A 529 3.45 -16.76 -13.87
C VAL A 529 4.01 -18.11 -14.28
N ASN A 530 4.83 -18.13 -15.33
CA ASN A 530 5.46 -19.33 -15.83
C ASN A 530 6.77 -19.63 -15.10
N SER A 531 7.55 -18.58 -14.80
CA SER A 531 8.80 -18.67 -14.04
C SER A 531 9.29 -17.28 -13.62
N ILE A 532 10.13 -17.24 -12.58
CA ILE A 532 10.84 -16.02 -12.15
C ILE A 532 12.34 -16.28 -12.19
N ASP A 533 13.07 -15.45 -12.93
CA ASP A 533 14.53 -15.41 -12.92
C ASP A 533 14.98 -14.17 -12.14
N GLU A 534 15.11 -14.35 -10.83
CA GLU A 534 15.53 -13.29 -9.92
C GLU A 534 16.92 -12.75 -10.24
N ALA A 535 17.82 -13.58 -10.79
CA ALA A 535 19.17 -13.19 -11.14
C ALA A 535 19.16 -12.26 -12.36
N ALA A 536 18.40 -12.61 -13.40
CA ALA A 536 18.20 -11.78 -14.58
C ALA A 536 17.25 -10.60 -14.35
N GLY A 537 16.56 -10.56 -13.19
CA GLY A 537 15.55 -9.54 -12.89
C GLY A 537 14.34 -9.62 -13.81
N ALA A 538 13.95 -10.85 -14.16
CA ALA A 538 12.90 -11.13 -15.12
C ALA A 538 11.81 -12.02 -14.52
N ALA A 539 10.56 -11.77 -14.89
CA ALA A 539 9.46 -12.72 -14.69
C ALA A 539 8.84 -13.05 -16.05
N TYR A 540 8.57 -14.33 -16.29
CA TYR A 540 7.94 -14.82 -17.50
C TYR A 540 6.47 -15.10 -17.20
N VAL A 541 5.58 -14.42 -17.90
CA VAL A 541 4.13 -14.52 -17.67
C VAL A 541 3.41 -14.86 -18.95
N SER A 542 2.24 -15.47 -18.85
CA SER A 542 1.30 -15.64 -19.95
C SER A 542 -0.04 -15.03 -19.57
N LEU A 543 -0.65 -14.29 -20.50
CA LEU A 543 -1.99 -13.72 -20.34
C LEU A 543 -2.96 -14.49 -21.25
N CYS A 544 -4.16 -14.75 -20.78
CA CYS A 544 -5.25 -15.33 -21.58
C CYS A 544 -6.55 -14.59 -21.29
N ARG A 545 -7.24 -14.17 -22.34
CA ARG A 545 -8.58 -13.59 -22.23
C ARG A 545 -9.60 -14.72 -22.31
N ALA A 546 -10.35 -14.93 -21.25
CA ALA A 546 -11.40 -15.94 -21.21
C ALA A 546 -12.68 -15.43 -21.88
N ALA A 547 -13.47 -16.35 -22.44
CA ALA A 547 -14.89 -16.12 -22.74
C ALA A 547 -15.73 -16.16 -21.47
N GLN A 548 -15.34 -17.02 -20.52
CA GLN A 548 -16.01 -17.29 -19.25
C GLN A 548 -15.02 -17.98 -18.30
N PHE A 549 -15.22 -17.97 -16.99
CA PHE A 549 -14.36 -18.77 -16.07
C PHE A 549 -14.95 -20.12 -15.69
N SER A 550 -16.15 -20.44 -16.19
CA SER A 550 -16.75 -21.76 -16.02
C SER A 550 -16.23 -22.72 -17.07
N ARG A 551 -16.19 -24.00 -16.71
CA ARG A 551 -15.85 -25.09 -17.63
C ARG A 551 -16.55 -24.94 -18.97
N GLU A 552 -15.80 -25.15 -20.04
CA GLU A 552 -16.31 -25.08 -21.40
C GLU A 552 -17.50 -26.02 -21.64
N THR A 553 -18.44 -25.57 -22.47
CA THR A 553 -19.62 -26.38 -22.82
C THR A 553 -20.00 -26.23 -24.29
N GLY A 554 -20.70 -27.24 -24.82
CA GLY A 554 -21.30 -27.17 -26.15
C GLY A 554 -20.26 -27.02 -27.27
N GLN A 555 -20.34 -25.92 -28.02
CA GLN A 555 -19.42 -25.65 -29.14
C GLN A 555 -18.02 -25.27 -28.69
N GLN A 556 -17.86 -24.71 -27.48
CA GLN A 556 -16.55 -24.32 -26.94
C GLN A 556 -15.64 -25.53 -26.72
N CYS A 557 -16.23 -26.70 -26.44
CA CYS A 557 -15.50 -27.96 -26.25
C CYS A 557 -14.75 -28.50 -27.48
N ARG A 558 -14.84 -27.83 -28.63
CA ARG A 558 -14.37 -28.33 -29.93
C ARG A 558 -13.91 -27.22 -30.87
N ASP A 559 -13.69 -26.01 -30.35
CA ASP A 559 -13.24 -24.89 -31.18
C ASP A 559 -11.70 -24.76 -31.18
N GLY A 560 -11.01 -25.60 -30.39
CA GLY A 560 -9.56 -25.65 -30.33
C GLY A 560 -8.96 -24.48 -29.54
N LEU A 561 -9.76 -23.80 -28.71
CA LEU A 561 -9.34 -22.72 -27.83
C LEU A 561 -9.43 -23.15 -26.36
N ASP A 562 -8.79 -22.38 -25.49
CA ASP A 562 -8.88 -22.50 -24.02
C ASP A 562 -9.79 -21.38 -23.50
N ASN A 563 -11.09 -21.46 -23.81
CA ASN A 563 -12.08 -20.41 -23.58
C ASN A 563 -12.27 -20.05 -22.11
N ASP A 564 -11.87 -20.91 -21.17
CA ASP A 564 -11.87 -20.62 -19.74
C ASP A 564 -10.49 -20.29 -19.14
N CYS A 565 -9.45 -20.35 -19.99
CA CYS A 565 -8.08 -20.02 -19.66
C CYS A 565 -7.54 -20.82 -18.46
N ASP A 566 -7.91 -22.10 -18.37
CA ASP A 566 -7.44 -23.01 -17.32
C ASP A 566 -6.09 -23.66 -17.67
N GLY A 567 -5.66 -23.55 -18.93
CA GLY A 567 -4.45 -24.13 -19.49
C GLY A 567 -4.68 -25.43 -20.27
N VAL A 568 -5.93 -25.85 -20.47
CA VAL A 568 -6.33 -27.06 -21.17
C VAL A 568 -7.33 -26.70 -22.27
N VAL A 569 -6.90 -26.84 -23.53
CA VAL A 569 -7.76 -26.63 -24.71
C VAL A 569 -8.90 -27.65 -24.71
N ASP A 570 -10.11 -27.18 -25.02
CA ASP A 570 -11.32 -28.01 -25.15
C ASP A 570 -11.65 -28.84 -23.87
N ASN A 571 -11.49 -28.26 -22.66
CA ASN A 571 -11.66 -28.97 -21.37
C ASN A 571 -13.13 -29.18 -20.97
N CYS A 572 -13.68 -30.31 -21.43
CA CYS A 572 -15.04 -30.78 -21.15
C CYS A 572 -15.06 -32.14 -20.43
#